data_AF-A0A9E3KUD3-F1
#
_entry.id   AF-A0A9E3KUD3-F1
#
_cell.length_a   1.000
_cell.length_b   1.000
_cell.length_c   1.000
_cell.angle_alpha   90.00
_cell.angle_beta   90.00
_cell.angle_gamma   90.00
#
_symmetry.space_group_name_H-M   'P 1'
#
loop_
_entity.id
_entity.type
_entity.pdbx_description
1 polymer ?
#
loop_
_entity_poly.entity_id
_entity_poly.type
_entity_poly.pdbx_seq_one_letter_code
_entity_poly.pdbx_strand_id
1 'polypeptide(L)'
;MKLTLTLPEEFSYEHSLQFLKRSPKELLHTLEGNSVYKAIPIDNEIVLFSVSEKKNTLIIDFIKTKPSTSQQEKTKRFVTEWFDLETNLKPFYQLARKDELLKPLIKKYSGYRIVGQPDLFESLIWAVLGQQINLGFAYTLKQRFVEKFGDAIHWNGNAYHLFPSPEKVATLTDDDLLPLQFSRQKSKYTVGIAQVFAEGVVSKNQLMGLPLAEAKEKLMTIKVLATGQPIMPS
;
A
#
# COMPACT_ATOMS: atom_id res chain seq x y z
N MET A 1 -14.83 8.73 -15.94
CA MET A 1 -16.15 8.51 -15.28
C MET A 1 -15.90 8.71 -13.80
N LYS A 2 -16.81 9.34 -13.04
CA LYS A 2 -16.52 9.74 -11.65
C LYS A 2 -17.38 8.99 -10.63
N LEU A 3 -16.76 8.56 -9.54
CA LEU A 3 -17.42 8.16 -8.30
C LEU A 3 -17.05 9.12 -7.18
N THR A 4 -17.88 9.14 -6.14
CA THR A 4 -17.69 9.99 -4.98
C THR A 4 -17.70 9.18 -3.69
N LEU A 5 -16.82 9.56 -2.77
CA LEU A 5 -16.75 9.04 -1.41
C LEU A 5 -16.90 10.21 -0.43
N THR A 6 -17.89 10.12 0.46
CA THR A 6 -18.05 11.08 1.55
C THR A 6 -16.92 10.90 2.55
N LEU A 7 -16.29 12.01 2.95
CA LEU A 7 -15.22 11.99 3.94
C LEU A 7 -15.78 12.06 5.36
N PRO A 8 -15.22 11.29 6.32
CA PRO A 8 -15.53 11.49 7.73
C PRO A 8 -14.98 12.84 8.20
N GLU A 9 -15.57 13.39 9.26
CA GLU A 9 -15.17 14.69 9.82
C GLU A 9 -13.69 14.69 10.25
N GLU A 10 -13.22 13.57 10.82
CA GLU A 10 -11.82 13.41 11.24
C GLU A 10 -10.94 12.88 10.10
N PHE A 11 -10.92 13.55 8.94
CA PHE A 11 -10.02 13.24 7.83
C PHE A 11 -9.45 14.49 7.18
N SER A 12 -8.14 14.46 6.91
CA SER A 12 -7.40 15.50 6.18
C SER A 12 -6.73 14.88 4.97
N TYR A 13 -7.26 15.17 3.79
CA TYR A 13 -6.66 14.71 2.53
C TYR A 13 -5.26 15.28 2.32
N GLU A 14 -5.04 16.53 2.74
CA GLU A 14 -3.74 17.19 2.66
C GLU A 14 -2.66 16.38 3.41
N HIS A 15 -2.96 15.88 4.61
CA HIS A 15 -2.04 15.03 5.36
C HIS A 15 -1.72 13.72 4.62
N SER A 16 -2.73 13.09 4.00
CA SER A 16 -2.51 11.91 3.17
C SER A 16 -1.63 12.22 1.95
N LEU A 17 -1.84 13.36 1.28
CA LEU A 17 -1.00 13.80 0.16
C LEU A 17 0.45 14.03 0.59
N GLN A 18 0.68 14.66 1.75
CA GLN A 18 2.04 14.86 2.27
C GLN A 18 2.74 13.53 2.55
N PHE A 19 2.02 12.55 3.12
CA PHE A 19 2.57 11.20 3.31
C PHE A 19 2.90 10.52 1.98
N LEU A 20 2.03 10.64 0.97
CA LEU A 20 2.25 10.05 -0.36
C LEU A 20 3.43 10.70 -1.11
N LYS A 21 3.87 11.90 -0.71
CA LYS A 21 5.08 12.60 -1.21
C LYS A 21 6.38 12.17 -0.53
N ARG A 22 6.34 11.23 0.42
CA ARG A 22 7.51 10.90 1.28
C ARG A 22 8.76 10.44 0.54
N SER A 23 8.65 10.02 -0.73
CA SER A 23 9.80 9.61 -1.54
C SER A 23 9.60 9.96 -3.01
N PRO A 24 10.61 10.58 -3.67
CA PRO A 24 10.58 10.80 -5.12
C PRO A 24 10.76 9.51 -5.93
N LYS A 25 11.10 8.39 -5.27
CA LYS A 25 11.28 7.05 -5.88
C LYS A 25 10.04 6.17 -5.75
N GLU A 26 8.92 6.73 -5.29
CA GLU A 26 7.65 6.02 -5.31
C GLU A 26 7.11 5.98 -6.75
N LEU A 27 6.70 4.80 -7.20
CA LEU A 27 6.30 4.54 -8.59
C LEU A 27 4.89 3.98 -8.70
N LEU A 28 4.33 3.50 -7.60
CA LEU A 28 3.01 2.87 -7.58
C LEU A 28 1.87 3.89 -7.46
N HIS A 29 2.20 5.17 -7.36
CA HIS A 29 1.29 6.29 -7.55
C HIS A 29 2.05 7.51 -8.06
N THR A 30 1.33 8.39 -8.74
CA THR A 30 1.85 9.67 -9.24
C THR A 30 1.01 10.81 -8.69
N LEU A 31 1.66 11.90 -8.31
CA LEU A 31 0.98 13.07 -7.76
C LEU A 31 1.05 14.23 -8.74
N GLU A 32 -0.11 14.81 -9.07
CA GLU A 32 -0.20 16.04 -9.86
C GLU A 32 -1.18 16.99 -9.18
N GLY A 33 -0.66 18.09 -8.61
CA GLY A 33 -1.47 19.04 -7.84
C GLY A 33 -2.18 18.38 -6.65
N ASN A 34 -3.51 18.36 -6.67
CA ASN A 34 -4.37 17.74 -5.67
C ASN A 34 -4.87 16.34 -6.08
N SER A 35 -4.28 15.75 -7.12
CA SER A 35 -4.68 14.44 -7.64
C SER A 35 -3.60 13.39 -7.41
N VAL A 36 -4.01 12.21 -6.96
CA VAL A 36 -3.17 11.01 -6.90
C VAL A 36 -3.65 10.02 -7.95
N TYR A 37 -2.79 9.69 -8.90
CA TYR A 37 -3.04 8.70 -9.94
C TYR A 37 -2.47 7.36 -9.51
N LYS A 38 -3.22 6.28 -9.78
CA LYS A 38 -2.80 4.92 -9.46
C LYS A 38 -3.42 3.92 -10.43
N ALA A 39 -2.64 2.91 -10.80
CA ALA A 39 -3.10 1.74 -11.52
C ALA A 39 -3.17 0.55 -10.57
N ILE A 40 -4.26 -0.21 -10.62
CA ILE A 40 -4.41 -1.45 -9.85
C ILE A 40 -5.04 -2.56 -10.70
N PRO A 41 -4.69 -3.84 -10.47
CA PRO A 41 -5.36 -4.95 -11.11
C PRO A 41 -6.72 -5.21 -10.45
N ILE A 42 -7.79 -5.27 -11.24
CA ILE A 42 -9.15 -5.62 -10.82
C ILE A 42 -9.82 -6.48 -11.90
N ASP A 43 -10.32 -7.65 -11.53
CA ASP A 43 -11.06 -8.54 -12.44
C ASP A 43 -10.28 -8.88 -13.72
N ASN A 44 -8.97 -9.16 -13.57
CA ASN A 44 -8.01 -9.42 -14.66
C ASN A 44 -7.77 -8.26 -15.63
N GLU A 45 -8.30 -7.07 -15.34
CA GLU A 45 -8.01 -5.85 -16.06
C GLU A 45 -7.22 -4.88 -15.18
N ILE A 46 -6.56 -3.92 -15.83
CA ILE A 46 -5.88 -2.83 -15.12
C ILE A 46 -6.79 -1.62 -15.11
N VAL A 47 -7.13 -1.15 -13.91
CA VAL A 47 -7.92 0.05 -13.70
C VAL A 47 -7.00 1.21 -13.35
N LEU A 48 -6.93 2.20 -14.24
CA LEU A 48 -6.28 3.49 -13.98
C LEU A 48 -7.31 4.48 -13.45
N PHE A 49 -7.03 5.08 -12.31
CA PHE A 49 -7.88 6.12 -11.75
C PHE A 49 -7.04 7.22 -11.10
N SER A 50 -7.67 8.37 -10.93
CA SER A 50 -7.18 9.43 -10.05
C SER A 50 -8.11 9.61 -8.86
N VAL A 51 -7.55 9.99 -7.72
CA VAL A 51 -8.29 10.43 -6.54
C VAL A 51 -7.95 11.89 -6.28
N SER A 52 -8.95 12.73 -6.04
CA SER A 52 -8.78 14.13 -5.62
C SER A 52 -9.85 14.51 -4.61
N GLU A 53 -9.60 15.54 -3.80
CA GLU A 53 -10.61 16.08 -2.89
C GLU A 53 -11.30 17.32 -3.47
N LYS A 54 -12.63 17.39 -3.32
CA LYS A 54 -13.41 18.61 -3.53
C LYS A 54 -14.55 18.71 -2.52
N LYS A 55 -14.60 19.81 -1.75
CA LYS A 55 -15.69 20.10 -0.80
C LYS A 55 -16.02 18.92 0.13
N ASN A 56 -15.03 18.39 0.85
CA ASN A 56 -15.18 17.27 1.78
C ASN A 56 -15.69 15.96 1.13
N THR A 57 -15.37 15.77 -0.15
CA THR A 57 -15.69 14.56 -0.91
C THR A 57 -14.46 14.13 -1.69
N LEU A 58 -14.08 12.86 -1.62
CA LEU A 58 -13.12 12.29 -2.55
C LEU A 58 -13.80 11.94 -3.86
N ILE A 59 -13.21 12.38 -4.96
CA ILE A 59 -13.63 12.09 -6.31
C ILE A 59 -12.64 11.07 -6.87
N ILE A 60 -13.16 9.89 -7.25
CA ILE A 60 -12.42 8.87 -7.98
C ILE A 60 -12.79 9.05 -9.46
N ASP A 61 -11.84 9.47 -10.30
CA ASP A 61 -12.04 9.57 -11.75
C ASP A 61 -11.34 8.43 -12.47
N PHE A 62 -12.11 7.56 -13.13
CA PHE A 62 -11.61 6.48 -13.95
C PHE A 62 -11.12 6.98 -15.29
N ILE A 63 -9.92 6.56 -15.64
CA ILE A 63 -9.15 7.00 -16.79
C ILE A 63 -9.07 5.85 -17.80
N LYS A 64 -9.05 6.19 -19.09
CA LYS A 64 -8.93 5.27 -20.24
C LYS A 64 -10.11 4.33 -20.48
N THR A 65 -10.70 3.74 -19.45
CA THR A 65 -11.80 2.78 -19.58
C THR A 65 -13.00 3.17 -18.72
N LYS A 66 -14.19 2.73 -19.15
CA LYS A 66 -15.40 2.80 -18.32
C LYS A 66 -15.46 1.50 -17.49
N PRO A 67 -15.27 1.55 -16.17
CA PRO A 67 -15.27 0.34 -15.35
C PRO A 67 -16.67 -0.27 -15.27
N SER A 68 -16.73 -1.60 -15.15
CA SER A 68 -17.94 -2.32 -14.76
C SER A 68 -18.38 -1.94 -13.34
N THR A 69 -19.62 -2.27 -12.96
CA THR A 69 -20.11 -2.03 -11.59
C THR A 69 -19.27 -2.76 -10.54
N SER A 70 -18.77 -3.96 -10.84
CA SER A 70 -17.84 -4.70 -9.98
C SER A 70 -16.54 -3.93 -9.77
N GLN A 71 -15.92 -3.46 -10.86
CA GLN A 71 -14.67 -2.70 -10.80
C GLN A 71 -14.83 -1.38 -10.05
N GLN A 72 -15.99 -0.72 -10.19
CA GLN A 72 -16.33 0.48 -9.46
C GLN A 72 -16.36 0.24 -7.94
N GLU A 73 -17.08 -0.78 -7.48
CA GLU A 73 -17.18 -1.11 -6.06
C GLU A 73 -15.83 -1.56 -5.48
N LYS A 74 -15.04 -2.34 -6.24
CA LYS A 74 -13.69 -2.77 -5.82
C LYS A 74 -12.72 -1.60 -5.74
N THR A 75 -12.76 -0.66 -6.69
CA THR A 75 -11.93 0.57 -6.63
C THR A 75 -12.35 1.45 -5.46
N LYS A 76 -13.65 1.59 -5.23
CA LYS A 76 -14.19 2.35 -4.09
C LYS A 76 -13.71 1.75 -2.77
N ARG A 77 -13.83 0.42 -2.59
CA ARG A 77 -13.31 -0.30 -1.42
C ARG A 77 -11.80 -0.10 -1.27
N PHE A 78 -11.04 -0.23 -2.35
CA PHE A 78 -9.60 0.01 -2.34
C PHE A 78 -9.25 1.41 -1.84
N VAL A 79 -9.90 2.45 -2.36
CA VAL A 79 -9.65 3.85 -1.96
C VAL A 79 -10.08 4.10 -0.52
N THR A 80 -11.21 3.55 -0.08
CA THR A 80 -11.67 3.60 1.31
C THR A 80 -10.65 3.03 2.28
N GLU A 81 -10.08 1.86 1.96
CA GLU A 81 -9.03 1.24 2.76
C GLU A 81 -7.68 1.97 2.67
N TRP A 82 -7.34 2.47 1.47
CA TRP A 82 -6.09 3.18 1.23
C TRP A 82 -5.97 4.46 2.06
N PHE A 83 -7.07 5.18 2.24
CA PHE A 83 -7.13 6.40 3.05
C PHE A 83 -7.71 6.18 4.45
N ASP A 84 -7.95 4.93 4.85
CA ASP A 84 -8.47 4.55 6.17
C ASP A 84 -9.75 5.32 6.56
N LEU A 85 -10.71 5.41 5.63
CA LEU A 85 -11.89 6.26 5.82
C LEU A 85 -12.93 5.68 6.80
N GLU A 86 -12.84 4.39 7.12
CA GLU A 86 -13.83 3.69 7.96
C GLU A 86 -13.42 3.58 9.45
N THR A 87 -12.14 3.82 9.80
CA THR A 87 -11.70 3.75 11.20
C THR A 87 -12.37 4.83 12.05
N ASN A 88 -12.98 4.43 13.17
CA ASN A 88 -13.57 5.37 14.12
C ASN A 88 -12.47 5.98 15.01
N LEU A 89 -12.02 7.19 14.69
CA LEU A 89 -10.99 7.90 15.46
C LEU A 89 -11.55 8.64 16.69
N LYS A 90 -12.87 8.71 16.88
CA LYS A 90 -13.48 9.46 18.01
C LYS A 90 -12.95 9.01 19.38
N PRO A 91 -12.84 7.70 19.69
CA PRO A 91 -12.29 7.27 20.97
C PRO A 91 -10.84 7.72 21.18
N PHE A 92 -10.01 7.67 20.13
CA PHE A 92 -8.63 8.16 20.18
C PHE A 92 -8.59 9.67 20.44
N TYR A 93 -9.37 10.47 19.71
CA TYR A 93 -9.43 11.92 19.93
C TYR A 93 -9.96 12.29 21.33
N GLN A 94 -10.93 11.56 21.86
CA GLN A 94 -11.43 11.77 23.22
C GLN A 94 -10.37 11.51 24.29
N LEU A 95 -9.58 10.44 24.12
CA LEU A 95 -8.45 10.12 24.99
C LEU A 95 -7.35 11.17 24.88
N ALA A 96 -6.89 11.44 23.65
CA ALA A 96 -5.78 12.34 23.37
C ALA A 96 -6.04 13.80 23.80
N ARG A 97 -7.30 14.26 23.83
CA ARG A 97 -7.65 15.60 24.34
C ARG A 97 -7.37 15.79 25.84
N LYS A 98 -7.31 14.70 26.60
CA LYS A 98 -7.07 14.69 28.06
C LYS A 98 -5.60 14.43 28.40
N ASP A 99 -4.77 14.12 27.41
CA ASP A 99 -3.36 13.80 27.57
C ASP A 99 -2.50 15.01 27.17
N GLU A 100 -1.62 15.47 28.06
CA GLU A 100 -0.83 16.69 27.86
C GLU A 100 0.18 16.57 26.71
N LEU A 101 0.66 15.36 26.40
CA LEU A 101 1.60 15.13 25.30
C LEU A 101 0.85 15.03 23.96
N LEU A 102 -0.31 14.36 23.94
CA LEU A 102 -1.06 14.11 22.70
C LEU A 102 -1.95 15.29 22.28
N LYS A 103 -2.48 16.07 23.23
CA LYS A 103 -3.36 17.23 22.96
C LYS A 103 -2.80 18.23 21.93
N PRO A 104 -1.55 18.72 22.04
CA PRO A 104 -0.99 19.60 21.02
C PRO A 104 -0.82 18.90 19.66
N LEU A 105 -0.53 17.59 19.66
CA LEU A 105 -0.34 16.81 18.43
C LEU A 105 -1.66 16.63 17.67
N ILE A 106 -2.76 16.27 18.34
CA ILE A 106 -4.06 16.10 17.69
C ILE A 106 -4.66 17.42 17.19
N LYS A 107 -4.24 18.56 17.76
CA LYS A 107 -4.60 19.90 17.26
C LYS A 107 -3.81 20.23 16.00
N LYS A 108 -2.51 19.90 15.97
CA LYS A 108 -1.62 20.16 14.83
C LYS A 108 -1.90 19.24 13.63
N TYR A 109 -2.22 17.98 13.89
CA TYR A 109 -2.40 16.92 12.89
C TYR A 109 -3.85 16.39 12.89
N SER A 110 -4.81 17.30 12.99
CA SER A 110 -6.23 16.94 12.97
C SER A 110 -6.60 16.28 11.64
N GLY A 111 -7.37 15.18 11.71
CA GLY A 111 -7.73 14.37 10.54
C GLY A 111 -6.59 13.55 9.93
N TYR A 112 -5.41 13.51 10.56
CA TYR A 112 -4.33 12.63 10.10
C TYR A 112 -4.74 11.16 10.28
N ARG A 113 -4.69 10.40 9.19
CA ARG A 113 -4.99 8.96 9.16
C ARG A 113 -3.81 8.16 8.64
N ILE A 114 -3.84 6.85 8.91
CA ILE A 114 -2.85 5.94 8.36
C ILE A 114 -3.17 5.76 6.87
N VAL A 115 -2.26 6.20 6.00
CA VAL A 115 -2.33 5.84 4.58
C VAL A 115 -1.92 4.38 4.48
N GLY A 116 -2.89 3.53 4.17
CA GLY A 116 -2.72 2.08 4.11
C GLY A 116 -1.97 1.62 2.86
N GLN A 117 -1.81 0.31 2.77
CA GLN A 117 -1.36 -0.38 1.57
C GLN A 117 -2.31 -1.58 1.39
N PRO A 118 -3.42 -1.42 0.64
CA PRO A 118 -4.50 -2.40 0.64
C PRO A 118 -4.11 -3.79 0.12
N ASP A 119 -3.08 -3.86 -0.73
CA ASP A 119 -2.52 -5.12 -1.20
C ASP A 119 -1.59 -5.73 -0.15
N LEU A 120 -1.97 -6.89 0.37
CA LEU A 120 -1.22 -7.57 1.42
C LEU A 120 0.12 -8.13 0.92
N PHE A 121 0.16 -8.63 -0.32
CA PHE A 121 1.40 -9.17 -0.89
C PHE A 121 2.42 -8.05 -1.04
N GLU A 122 2.04 -6.94 -1.67
CA GLU A 122 2.84 -5.73 -1.80
C GLU A 122 3.35 -5.27 -0.43
N SER A 123 2.48 -5.28 0.59
CA SER A 123 2.82 -4.85 1.96
C SER A 123 3.87 -5.72 2.62
N LEU A 124 3.77 -7.04 2.46
CA LEU A 124 4.73 -7.99 3.02
C LEU A 124 6.08 -7.89 2.30
N ILE A 125 6.07 -7.77 0.97
CA ILE A 125 7.32 -7.55 0.22
C ILE A 125 7.95 -6.23 0.64
N TRP A 126 7.18 -5.13 0.72
CA TRP A 126 7.69 -3.85 1.19
C TRP A 126 8.33 -3.92 2.59
N ALA A 127 7.70 -4.65 3.51
CA ALA A 127 8.27 -4.91 4.84
C ALA A 127 9.61 -5.64 4.75
N VAL A 128 9.72 -6.71 3.94
CA VAL A 128 11.00 -7.42 3.71
C VAL A 128 12.06 -6.51 3.10
N LEU A 129 11.70 -5.70 2.10
CA LEU A 129 12.63 -4.77 1.47
C LEU A 129 13.17 -3.75 2.47
N GLY A 130 12.33 -3.25 3.37
CA GLY A 130 12.69 -2.26 4.39
C GLY A 130 13.54 -2.78 5.55
N GLN A 131 13.66 -4.10 5.74
CA GLN A 131 14.39 -4.66 6.87
C GLN A 131 15.87 -4.26 6.88
N GLN A 132 16.36 -3.84 8.06
CA GLN A 132 17.78 -3.55 8.35
C GLN A 132 18.44 -2.53 7.41
N ILE A 133 17.66 -1.62 6.80
CA ILE A 133 18.18 -0.58 5.90
C ILE A 133 17.42 0.74 6.13
N ASN A 134 17.98 1.85 5.64
CA ASN A 134 17.27 3.12 5.66
C ASN A 134 16.15 3.18 4.60
N LEU A 135 15.17 4.05 4.83
CA LEU A 135 13.98 4.21 3.99
C LEU A 135 14.32 4.57 2.54
N GLY A 136 15.31 5.44 2.31
CA GLY A 136 15.70 5.85 0.97
C GLY A 136 16.26 4.70 0.13
N PHE A 137 17.02 3.79 0.75
CA PHE A 137 17.51 2.58 0.09
C PHE A 137 16.39 1.55 -0.12
N ALA A 138 15.46 1.41 0.83
CA ALA A 138 14.27 0.55 0.66
C ALA A 138 13.45 0.97 -0.57
N TYR A 139 13.26 2.28 -0.74
CA TYR A 139 12.64 2.86 -1.93
C TYR A 139 13.42 2.57 -3.22
N THR A 140 14.75 2.56 -3.15
CA THR A 140 15.59 2.22 -4.30
C THR A 140 15.43 0.75 -4.70
N LEU A 141 15.37 -0.17 -3.73
CA LEU A 141 15.11 -1.58 -3.98
C LEU A 141 13.72 -1.79 -4.58
N LYS A 142 12.68 -1.17 -3.99
CA LYS A 142 11.31 -1.23 -4.50
C LYS A 142 11.24 -0.70 -5.93
N GLN A 143 11.86 0.45 -6.22
CA GLN A 143 11.90 1.04 -7.55
C GLN A 143 12.43 0.04 -8.59
N ARG A 144 13.66 -0.47 -8.37
CA ARG A 144 14.28 -1.40 -9.32
C ARG A 144 13.48 -2.69 -9.49
N PHE A 145 12.90 -3.18 -8.41
CA PHE A 145 12.08 -4.39 -8.42
C PHE A 145 10.81 -4.20 -9.25
N VAL A 146 10.10 -3.08 -9.05
CA VAL A 146 8.89 -2.74 -9.80
C VAL A 146 9.20 -2.40 -11.25
N GLU A 147 10.28 -1.69 -11.54
CA GLU A 147 10.68 -1.38 -12.93
C GLU A 147 11.07 -2.64 -13.71
N LYS A 148 11.76 -3.59 -13.07
CA LYS A 148 12.24 -4.80 -13.75
C LYS A 148 11.18 -5.89 -13.86
N PHE A 149 10.37 -6.09 -12.82
CA PHE A 149 9.43 -7.21 -12.74
C PHE A 149 7.97 -6.78 -12.67
N GLY A 150 7.67 -5.49 -12.50
CA GLY A 150 6.30 -4.99 -12.54
C GLY A 150 5.79 -4.87 -13.97
N ASP A 151 4.49 -4.68 -14.10
CA ASP A 151 3.88 -4.28 -15.37
C ASP A 151 3.62 -2.78 -15.34
N ALA A 152 3.34 -2.18 -16.49
CA ALA A 152 3.01 -0.77 -16.57
C ALA A 152 1.97 -0.50 -17.65
N ILE A 153 1.09 0.46 -17.39
CA ILE A 153 0.21 1.01 -18.41
C ILE A 153 0.64 2.43 -18.75
N HIS A 154 0.55 2.77 -20.03
CA HIS A 154 0.91 4.09 -20.52
C HIS A 154 -0.35 4.92 -20.79
N TRP A 155 -0.37 6.15 -20.31
CA TRP A 155 -1.42 7.11 -20.58
C TRP A 155 -0.86 8.53 -20.52
N ASN A 156 -1.21 9.36 -21.51
CA ASN A 156 -0.73 10.76 -21.65
C ASN A 156 0.79 10.94 -21.48
N GLY A 157 1.58 10.03 -22.05
CA GLY A 157 3.05 10.09 -21.99
C GLY A 157 3.66 9.67 -20.65
N ASN A 158 2.84 9.29 -19.66
CA ASN A 158 3.28 8.79 -18.37
C ASN A 158 3.12 7.27 -18.29
N ALA A 159 4.05 6.60 -17.60
CA ALA A 159 3.93 5.19 -17.21
C ALA A 159 3.36 5.09 -15.79
N TYR A 160 2.33 4.28 -15.62
CA TYR A 160 1.74 3.96 -14.31
C TYR A 160 2.05 2.50 -13.99
N HIS A 161 2.93 2.31 -13.01
CA HIS A 161 3.46 0.99 -12.67
C HIS A 161 2.52 0.21 -11.76
N LEU A 162 2.52 -1.11 -11.96
CA LEU A 162 1.90 -2.09 -11.10
C LEU A 162 2.98 -2.86 -10.36
N PHE A 163 2.67 -3.25 -9.13
CA PHE A 163 3.54 -4.17 -8.41
C PHE A 163 3.54 -5.54 -9.11
N PRO A 164 4.69 -6.25 -9.15
CA PRO A 164 4.76 -7.59 -9.73
C PRO A 164 3.74 -8.54 -9.07
N SER A 165 3.11 -9.43 -9.86
CA SER A 165 2.17 -10.42 -9.29
C SER A 165 2.91 -11.50 -8.50
N PRO A 166 2.25 -12.16 -7.52
CA PRO A 166 2.84 -13.28 -6.79
C PRO A 166 3.38 -14.38 -7.71
N GLU A 167 2.63 -14.73 -8.76
CA GLU A 167 3.00 -15.79 -9.70
C GLU A 167 4.30 -15.46 -10.43
N LYS A 168 4.46 -14.20 -10.87
CA LYS A 168 5.68 -13.73 -11.51
C LYS A 168 6.86 -13.79 -10.55
N VAL A 169 6.68 -13.29 -9.32
CA VAL A 169 7.75 -13.23 -8.32
C VAL A 169 8.16 -14.61 -7.81
N ALA A 170 7.23 -15.57 -7.75
CA ALA A 170 7.48 -16.94 -7.31
C ALA A 170 8.46 -17.71 -8.20
N THR A 171 8.64 -17.27 -9.45
CA THR A 171 9.57 -17.87 -10.43
C THR A 171 10.99 -17.28 -10.38
N LEU A 172 11.19 -16.19 -9.64
CA LEU A 172 12.48 -15.49 -9.59
C LEU A 172 13.52 -16.24 -8.76
N THR A 173 14.78 -16.00 -9.08
CA THR A 173 15.94 -16.61 -8.43
C THR A 173 16.88 -15.56 -7.84
N ASP A 174 17.90 -16.02 -7.12
CA ASP A 174 18.99 -15.15 -6.65
C ASP A 174 19.68 -14.40 -7.82
N ASP A 175 19.79 -15.03 -8.99
CA ASP A 175 20.41 -14.42 -10.18
C ASP A 175 19.58 -13.25 -10.73
N ASP A 176 18.28 -13.22 -10.46
CA ASP A 176 17.39 -12.14 -10.86
C ASP A 176 17.44 -10.96 -9.88
N LEU A 177 17.50 -11.25 -8.57
CA LEU A 177 17.31 -10.29 -7.48
C LEU A 177 18.61 -9.70 -6.94
N LEU A 178 19.70 -10.48 -6.87
CA LEU A 178 21.00 -9.98 -6.40
C LEU A 178 21.54 -8.82 -7.26
N PRO A 179 21.42 -8.83 -8.61
CA PRO A 179 21.81 -7.68 -9.42
C PRO A 179 21.03 -6.39 -9.10
N LEU A 180 19.83 -6.49 -8.50
CA LEU A 180 19.06 -5.35 -8.03
C LEU A 180 19.48 -4.85 -6.63
N GLN A 181 20.54 -5.45 -6.06
CA GLN A 181 21.08 -5.22 -4.72
C GLN A 181 20.20 -5.75 -3.58
N PHE A 182 19.39 -6.77 -3.85
CA PHE A 182 18.78 -7.55 -2.77
C PHE A 182 19.90 -8.29 -2.02
N SER A 183 19.73 -8.51 -0.71
CA SER A 183 20.53 -9.53 -0.02
C SER A 183 19.99 -10.92 -0.38
N ARG A 184 20.83 -11.96 -0.27
CA ARG A 184 20.36 -13.36 -0.41
C ARG A 184 19.17 -13.67 0.48
N GLN A 185 19.18 -13.12 1.69
CA GLN A 185 18.07 -13.28 2.64
C GLN A 185 16.78 -12.64 2.12
N LYS A 186 16.84 -11.39 1.65
CA LYS A 186 15.67 -10.69 1.08
C LYS A 186 15.18 -11.35 -0.20
N SER A 187 16.09 -11.88 -1.03
CA SER A 187 15.77 -12.66 -2.22
C SER A 187 14.93 -13.89 -1.85
N LYS A 188 15.46 -14.77 -0.99
CA LYS A 188 14.76 -15.95 -0.47
C LYS A 188 13.39 -15.60 0.12
N TYR A 189 13.31 -14.46 0.81
CA TYR A 189 12.09 -14.03 1.48
C TYR A 189 11.03 -13.53 0.51
N THR A 190 11.44 -12.73 -0.46
CA THR A 190 10.58 -12.22 -1.52
C THR A 190 9.96 -13.38 -2.32
N VAL A 191 10.79 -14.33 -2.75
CA VAL A 191 10.35 -15.50 -3.51
C VAL A 191 9.47 -16.43 -2.67
N GLY A 192 9.85 -16.71 -1.42
CA GLY A 192 9.07 -17.59 -0.55
C GLY A 192 7.69 -17.03 -0.18
N ILE A 193 7.57 -15.71 0.04
CA ILE A 193 6.27 -15.06 0.23
C ILE A 193 5.44 -15.19 -1.05
N ALA A 194 6.04 -14.92 -2.21
CA ALA A 194 5.36 -15.00 -3.50
C ALA A 194 4.81 -16.40 -3.80
N GLN A 195 5.56 -17.46 -3.49
CA GLN A 195 5.12 -18.85 -3.66
C GLN A 195 3.86 -19.15 -2.82
N VAL A 196 3.87 -18.79 -1.53
CA VAL A 196 2.72 -19.01 -0.62
C VAL A 196 1.47 -18.25 -1.08
N PHE A 197 1.64 -17.06 -1.67
CA PHE A 197 0.53 -16.30 -2.26
C PHE A 197 0.04 -16.91 -3.57
N ALA A 198 0.95 -17.29 -4.47
CA ALA A 198 0.62 -17.92 -5.74
C ALA A 198 -0.09 -19.28 -5.56
N GLU A 199 0.24 -20.02 -4.51
CA GLU A 199 -0.43 -21.28 -4.13
C GLU A 199 -1.76 -21.05 -3.38
N GLY A 200 -2.10 -19.81 -3.01
CA GLY A 200 -3.33 -19.49 -2.26
C GLY A 200 -3.32 -19.89 -0.79
N VAL A 201 -2.16 -20.24 -0.23
CA VAL A 201 -1.99 -20.63 1.17
C VAL A 201 -2.23 -19.45 2.12
N VAL A 202 -1.87 -18.24 1.68
CA VAL A 202 -2.13 -16.98 2.39
C VAL A 202 -2.83 -15.99 1.46
N SER A 203 -3.87 -15.35 1.98
CA SER A 203 -4.59 -14.26 1.34
C SER A 203 -5.10 -13.28 2.38
N LYS A 204 -5.35 -12.04 1.97
CA LYS A 204 -5.92 -11.01 2.85
C LYS A 204 -7.23 -11.45 3.49
N ASN A 205 -8.13 -12.06 2.72
CA ASN A 205 -9.43 -12.53 3.21
C ASN A 205 -9.30 -13.59 4.31
N GLN A 206 -8.31 -14.48 4.22
CA GLN A 206 -8.05 -15.48 5.25
C GLN A 206 -7.48 -14.88 6.55
N LEU A 207 -6.88 -13.69 6.52
CA LEU A 207 -6.31 -13.03 7.70
C LEU A 207 -7.26 -12.04 8.36
N MET A 208 -8.12 -11.34 7.60
CA MET A 208 -9.01 -10.30 8.14
C MET A 208 -10.01 -10.82 9.19
N GLY A 209 -10.33 -12.12 9.18
CA GLY A 209 -11.23 -12.74 10.15
C GLY A 209 -10.55 -13.27 11.42
N LEU A 210 -9.21 -13.22 11.50
CA LEU A 210 -8.46 -13.81 12.61
C LEU A 210 -8.11 -12.77 13.68
N PRO A 211 -8.08 -13.16 14.97
CA PRO A 211 -7.43 -12.36 16.01
C PRO A 211 -5.98 -12.04 15.64
N LEU A 212 -5.48 -10.87 16.05
CA LEU A 212 -4.12 -10.40 15.71
C LEU A 212 -3.04 -11.44 16.04
N ALA A 213 -3.16 -12.13 17.18
CA ALA A 213 -2.22 -13.17 17.59
C ALA A 213 -2.17 -14.33 16.59
N GLU A 214 -3.33 -14.82 16.15
CA GLU A 214 -3.45 -15.92 15.17
C GLU A 214 -3.03 -15.48 13.77
N ALA A 215 -3.40 -14.26 13.36
CA ALA A 215 -2.95 -13.68 12.09
C ALA A 215 -1.41 -13.56 12.06
N LYS A 216 -0.82 -13.11 13.17
CA LYS A 216 0.64 -13.04 13.34
C LYS A 216 1.25 -14.43 13.28
N GLU A 217 0.73 -15.41 14.02
CA GLU A 217 1.24 -16.78 14.00
C GLU A 217 1.22 -17.36 12.59
N LYS A 218 0.08 -17.21 11.88
CA LYS A 218 -0.07 -17.65 10.49
C LYS A 218 0.95 -17.00 9.56
N LEU A 219 1.20 -15.69 9.69
CA LEU A 219 2.27 -15.02 8.94
C LEU A 219 3.66 -15.53 9.32
N MET A 220 3.91 -15.84 10.59
CA MET A 220 5.19 -16.38 11.06
C MET A 220 5.44 -17.82 10.61
N THR A 221 4.39 -18.59 10.25
CA THR A 221 4.54 -19.93 9.63
C THR A 221 5.17 -19.87 8.25
N ILE A 222 5.10 -18.72 7.57
CA ILE A 222 5.93 -18.44 6.41
C ILE A 222 7.36 -18.37 6.98
N LYS A 223 8.11 -19.49 6.94
CA LYS A 223 9.46 -19.69 7.54
C LYS A 223 10.47 -18.56 7.26
N VAL A 224 10.14 -17.74 6.27
CA VAL A 224 10.76 -16.51 5.83
C VAL A 224 10.59 -15.31 6.78
N LEU A 225 9.45 -15.11 7.44
CA LEU A 225 9.17 -13.92 8.26
C LEU A 225 9.69 -14.04 9.71
N ALA A 226 10.03 -15.25 10.16
CA ALA A 226 10.33 -15.55 11.56
C ALA A 226 11.72 -15.11 12.06
N THR A 227 12.64 -14.68 11.18
CA THR A 227 14.01 -14.31 11.59
C THR A 227 14.21 -12.81 11.79
N GLY A 228 13.19 -11.97 11.63
CA GLY A 228 13.29 -10.54 11.88
C GLY A 228 13.22 -10.25 13.37
N GLN A 229 14.36 -10.08 14.04
CA GLN A 229 14.39 -9.51 15.39
C GLN A 229 13.71 -8.13 15.41
N PRO A 230 13.05 -7.76 16.53
CA PRO A 230 12.33 -6.49 16.64
C PRO A 230 13.28 -5.31 16.40
N ILE A 231 12.82 -4.36 15.58
CA ILE A 231 13.45 -3.05 15.44
C ILE A 231 13.29 -2.37 16.80
N MET A 232 14.35 -2.31 17.61
CA MET A 232 14.35 -1.46 18.79
C MET A 232 14.32 0.01 18.35
N PRO A 233 13.48 0.85 18.95
CA PRO A 233 13.52 2.28 18.69
C PRO A 233 14.81 2.85 19.28
N SER A 234 15.58 3.55 18.45
CA SER A 234 16.55 4.56 18.90
C SER A 234 15.89 5.93 18.85
#